data_AF-A0A9D5LUY2-F1
#
_entry.id   AF-A0A9D5LUY2-F1
#
_cell.length_a   1.000
_cell.length_b   1.000
_cell.length_c   1.000
_cell.angle_alpha   90.00
_cell.angle_beta   90.00
_cell.angle_gamma   90.00
#
_symmetry.space_group_name_H-M   'P 1'
#
loop_
_entity.id
_entity.type
_entity.pdbx_description
1 polymer ?
#
loop_
_entity_poly.entity_id
_entity_poly.type
_entity_poly.pdbx_seq_one_letter_code
_entity_poly.pdbx_strand_id
1 'polypeptide(L)'
;MKDKLNITIRIANLPPMRILISPEEEEVVRKAQKNVNLLWERWSERFTENTPGEVLGMVAYRFAQMFYTAEARMNELETTINDLEKALDNVLLESGSES
;
A
#
# COMPACT_ATOMS: atom_id res chain seq x y z
N MET A 1 -16.54 10.96 19.64
CA MET A 1 -16.60 9.73 18.84
C MET A 1 -16.74 10.15 17.39
N LYS A 2 -15.79 9.80 16.51
CA LYS A 2 -16.00 9.99 15.07
C LYS A 2 -16.96 8.88 14.61
N ASP A 3 -18.13 9.27 14.13
CA ASP A 3 -19.12 8.33 13.63
C ASP A 3 -18.54 7.57 12.43
N LYS A 4 -18.66 6.24 12.47
CA LYS A 4 -18.20 5.38 11.38
C LYS A 4 -19.11 5.56 10.17
N LEU A 5 -18.52 5.63 8.98
CA LEU A 5 -19.25 5.70 7.71
C LEU A 5 -19.53 4.30 7.20
N ASN A 6 -20.79 4.04 6.85
CA ASN A 6 -21.16 2.84 6.12
C ASN A 6 -21.12 3.14 4.62
N ILE A 7 -20.13 2.59 3.92
CA ILE A 7 -19.96 2.81 2.48
C ILE A 7 -20.15 1.51 1.71
N THR A 8 -20.53 1.65 0.44
CA THR A 8 -20.59 0.53 -0.49
C THR A 8 -19.39 0.56 -1.42
N ILE A 9 -18.71 -0.57 -1.56
CA ILE A 9 -17.63 -0.80 -2.52
C ILE A 9 -18.09 -1.81 -3.57
N ARG A 10 -17.55 -1.69 -4.79
CA ARG A 10 -17.73 -2.67 -5.87
C ARG A 10 -16.37 -2.99 -6.45
N ILE A 11 -16.01 -4.27 -6.39
CA ILE A 11 -14.72 -4.79 -6.85
C ILE A 11 -14.95 -5.75 -8.01
N ALA A 12 -14.25 -5.53 -9.13
CA ALA A 12 -14.36 -6.35 -10.33
C ALA A 12 -15.83 -6.54 -10.77
N ASN A 13 -16.20 -7.76 -11.16
CA ASN A 13 -17.56 -8.17 -11.49
C ASN A 13 -18.36 -8.70 -10.28
N LEU A 14 -17.89 -8.47 -9.05
CA LEU A 14 -18.57 -8.97 -7.85
C LEU A 14 -19.75 -8.09 -7.44
N PRO A 15 -20.73 -8.65 -6.69
CA PRO A 15 -21.79 -7.87 -6.07
C PRO A 15 -21.24 -6.76 -5.17
N PRO A 16 -21.95 -5.62 -5.05
CA PRO A 16 -21.56 -4.56 -4.11
C PRO A 16 -21.50 -5.07 -2.67
N MET A 17 -20.48 -4.64 -1.93
CA MET A 17 -20.27 -5.02 -0.53
C MET A 17 -20.32 -3.77 0.35
N ARG A 18 -20.95 -3.89 1.52
CA ARG A 18 -20.97 -2.81 2.53
C ARG A 18 -19.81 -2.99 3.50
N ILE A 19 -19.09 -1.91 3.77
CA ILE A 19 -18.01 -1.87 4.74
C ILE A 19 -18.18 -0.65 5.64
N LEU A 20 -17.70 -0.78 6.88
CA LEU A 20 -17.76 0.25 7.89
C LEU A 20 -16.35 0.81 8.10
N ILE A 21 -16.15 2.09 7.84
CA ILE A 21 -14.84 2.75 7.89
C ILE A 21 -14.89 4.00 8.77
N SER A 22 -13.74 4.48 9.20
CA SER A 22 -13.64 5.85 9.72
C SER A 22 -13.74 6.86 8.57
N PRO A 23 -14.25 8.08 8.81
CA PRO A 23 -14.30 9.13 7.79
C PRO A 23 -12.94 9.45 7.14
N GLU A 24 -11.86 9.26 7.89
CA GLU A 24 -10.49 9.60 7.50
C GLU A 24 -9.93 8.60 6.48
N GLU A 25 -10.47 7.38 6.46
CA GLU A 25 -10.07 6.31 5.56
C GLU A 25 -10.77 6.40 4.19
N GLU A 26 -11.82 7.22 4.04
CA GLU A 26 -12.66 7.19 2.84
C GLU A 26 -11.83 7.42 1.57
N GLU A 27 -10.96 8.44 1.55
CA GLU A 27 -10.13 8.73 0.38
C GLU A 27 -9.26 7.52 -0.02
N VAL A 28 -8.60 6.90 0.96
CA VAL A 28 -7.73 5.75 0.75
C VAL A 28 -8.52 4.55 0.22
N VAL A 29 -9.68 4.28 0.80
CA VAL A 29 -10.55 3.17 0.39
C VAL A 29 -11.10 3.38 -1.02
N ARG A 30 -11.53 4.60 -1.37
CA ARG A 30 -12.00 4.92 -2.73
C ARG A 30 -10.88 4.77 -3.75
N LYS A 31 -9.67 5.22 -3.41
CA LYS A 31 -8.48 5.07 -4.27
C LYS A 31 -8.11 3.60 -4.46
N ALA A 32 -8.15 2.79 -3.39
CA ALA A 32 -7.92 1.36 -3.45
C ALA A 32 -8.93 0.67 -4.38
N GLN A 33 -10.24 0.92 -4.19
CA GLN A 33 -11.29 0.39 -5.05
C GLN A 33 -11.06 0.73 -6.53
N LYS A 34 -10.77 2.00 -6.83
CA LYS A 34 -10.50 2.46 -8.20
C LYS A 34 -9.31 1.72 -8.82
N ASN A 35 -8.21 1.60 -8.09
CA ASN A 35 -6.98 1.00 -8.61
C ASN A 35 -7.10 -0.52 -8.79
N VAL A 36 -7.77 -1.21 -7.87
CA VAL A 36 -8.06 -2.65 -8.00
C VAL A 36 -8.89 -2.89 -9.26
N ASN A 37 -9.96 -2.12 -9.47
CA ASN A 37 -10.83 -2.28 -10.65
C ASN A 37 -10.10 -1.97 -11.95
N LEU A 38 -9.29 -0.90 -11.98
CA LEU A 38 -8.50 -0.54 -13.16
C LEU A 38 -7.50 -1.64 -13.53
N LEU A 39 -6.83 -2.25 -12.55
CA LEU A 39 -5.90 -3.34 -12.83
C LEU A 39 -6.65 -4.60 -13.29
N TRP A 40 -7.75 -4.92 -12.62
CA TRP A 40 -8.59 -6.06 -12.99
C TRP A 40 -9.12 -5.93 -14.43
N GLU A 41 -9.66 -4.78 -14.82
CA GLU A 41 -10.15 -4.52 -16.18
C GLU A 41 -9.06 -4.74 -17.23
N ARG A 42 -7.89 -4.11 -17.04
CA ARG A 42 -6.73 -4.28 -17.94
C ARG A 42 -6.25 -5.73 -18.02
N TRP A 43 -6.32 -6.45 -16.90
CA TRP A 43 -5.86 -7.83 -16.83
C TRP A 43 -6.90 -8.81 -17.38
N SER A 44 -8.19 -8.50 -17.27
CA SER A 44 -9.25 -9.27 -17.94
C SER A 44 -9.16 -9.16 -19.45
N GLU A 45 -8.77 -8.01 -20.00
CA GLU A 45 -8.51 -7.85 -21.43
C GLU A 45 -7.24 -8.58 -21.88
N ARG A 46 -6.21 -8.62 -21.02
CA ARG A 46 -4.91 -9.23 -21.34
C ARG A 46 -4.90 -10.75 -21.20
N PHE A 47 -5.55 -11.27 -20.17
CA PHE A 47 -5.53 -12.67 -19.77
C PHE A 47 -6.88 -13.33 -20.08
N THR A 48 -7.24 -13.35 -21.35
CA THR A 48 -8.56 -13.83 -21.82
C THR A 48 -8.79 -15.32 -21.60
N GLU A 49 -7.72 -16.10 -21.40
CA GLU A 49 -7.79 -17.52 -21.09
C GLU A 49 -8.12 -17.79 -19.61
N ASN A 50 -7.97 -16.78 -18.75
CA ASN A 50 -8.25 -16.90 -17.32
C ASN A 50 -9.70 -16.59 -16.98
N THR A 51 -10.22 -17.25 -15.97
CA THR A 51 -11.53 -16.90 -15.42
C THR A 51 -11.47 -15.53 -14.73
N PRO A 52 -12.60 -14.80 -14.63
CA PRO A 52 -12.67 -13.55 -13.88
C PRO A 52 -12.13 -13.63 -12.44
N GLY A 53 -12.33 -14.79 -11.79
CA GLY A 53 -11.83 -15.07 -10.44
C GLY A 53 -10.32 -15.27 -10.39
N GLU A 54 -9.72 -15.94 -11.38
CA GLU A 54 -8.27 -16.09 -11.49
C GLU A 54 -7.60 -14.73 -11.70
N VAL A 55 -8.14 -13.89 -12.59
CA VAL A 55 -7.65 -12.52 -12.81
C VAL A 55 -7.71 -11.72 -11.52
N LEU A 56 -8.82 -11.80 -10.77
CA LEU A 56 -8.95 -11.14 -9.47
C LEU A 56 -7.94 -11.66 -8.44
N GLY A 57 -7.67 -12.97 -8.42
CA GLY A 57 -6.63 -13.58 -7.59
C GLY A 57 -5.23 -13.04 -7.93
N MET A 58 -4.91 -12.90 -9.22
CA MET A 58 -3.65 -12.30 -9.67
C MET A 58 -3.55 -10.83 -9.23
N VAL A 59 -4.64 -10.06 -9.36
CA VAL A 59 -4.70 -8.66 -8.89
C VAL A 59 -4.42 -8.58 -7.39
N ALA A 60 -5.09 -9.41 -6.59
CA ALA A 60 -4.87 -9.47 -5.14
C ALA A 60 -3.40 -9.79 -4.81
N TYR A 61 -2.83 -10.81 -5.46
CA TYR A 61 -1.43 -11.17 -5.31
C TYR A 61 -0.49 -10.00 -5.66
N ARG A 62 -0.76 -9.28 -6.74
CA ARG A 62 0.05 -8.13 -7.16
C ARG A 62 0.07 -7.02 -6.13
N PHE A 63 -1.09 -6.70 -5.53
CA PHE A 63 -1.17 -5.69 -4.48
C PHE A 63 -0.45 -6.15 -3.19
N ALA A 64 -0.58 -7.42 -2.81
CA ALA A 64 0.18 -7.97 -1.68
C ALA A 64 1.69 -7.89 -1.92
N GLN A 65 2.15 -8.27 -3.12
CA GLN A 65 3.56 -8.15 -3.51
C GLN A 65 4.04 -6.69 -3.43
N MET A 66 3.24 -5.74 -3.91
CA MET A 66 3.57 -4.30 -3.83
C MET A 66 3.69 -3.84 -2.37
N PHE A 67 2.79 -4.27 -1.49
CA PHE A 67 2.83 -3.95 -0.07
C PHE A 67 4.14 -4.42 0.57
N TYR A 68 4.48 -5.70 0.44
CA TYR A 68 5.72 -6.24 1.02
C TYR A 68 6.99 -5.64 0.39
N THR A 69 6.95 -5.28 -0.90
CA THR A 69 8.07 -4.57 -1.54
C THR A 69 8.25 -3.16 -0.96
N ALA A 70 7.15 -2.46 -0.67
CA ALA A 70 7.20 -1.14 -0.06
C ALA A 70 7.68 -1.22 1.40
N GLU A 71 7.21 -2.20 2.16
CA GLU A 71 7.65 -2.48 3.53
C GLU A 71 9.16 -2.75 3.59
N ALA A 72 9.68 -3.62 2.72
CA ALA A 72 11.12 -3.90 2.65
C ALA A 72 11.94 -2.62 2.39
N ARG A 73 11.49 -1.77 1.46
CA ARG A 73 12.15 -0.48 1.16
C ARG A 73 12.10 0.50 2.33
N MET A 74 11.01 0.52 3.10
CA MET A 74 10.91 1.35 4.29
C MET A 74 11.92 0.92 5.36
N ASN A 75 12.10 -0.39 5.55
CA ASN A 75 13.09 -0.93 6.49
C ASN A 75 14.53 -0.60 6.05
N GLU A 76 14.82 -0.68 4.75
CA GLU A 76 16.11 -0.27 4.19
C GLU A 76 16.38 1.24 4.41
N LEU A 77 15.35 2.07 4.24
CA LEU A 77 15.44 3.51 4.48
C LEU A 77 15.70 3.83 5.95
N GLU A 78 14.99 3.16 6.87
CA GLU A 78 15.21 3.32 8.30
C GLU A 78 16.64 2.94 8.71
N THR A 79 17.17 1.85 8.14
CA THR A 79 18.57 1.45 8.34
C THR A 79 19.52 2.54 7.86
N THR A 80 19.27 3.08 6.67
CA THR A 80 20.08 4.16 6.08
C THR A 80 20.06 5.42 6.94
N ILE A 81 18.91 5.78 7.51
CA ILE A 81 18.77 6.93 8.41
C ILE A 81 19.57 6.70 9.70
N ASN A 82 19.44 5.52 10.32
CA ASN A 82 20.18 5.19 11.53
C ASN A 82 21.71 5.22 11.32
N ASP A 83 22.17 4.77 10.15
CA ASP A 83 23.60 4.81 9.82
C ASP A 83 24.08 6.24 9.57
N LEU A 84 23.25 7.10 8.99
CA LEU A 84 23.52 8.52 8.85
C LEU A 84 23.61 9.22 10.22
N GLU A 85 22.69 8.93 11.14
CA GLU A 85 22.70 9.48 12.50
C GLU A 85 23.98 9.14 13.24
N LYS A 86 24.41 7.86 13.22
CA LYS A 86 25.68 7.44 13.82
C LYS A 86 26.89 8.15 13.21
N ALA A 87 26.89 8.33 11.90
CA ALA A 87 27.98 9.03 11.21
C ALA A 87 28.06 10.50 11.65
N LEU A 88 26.91 11.17 11.82
CA LEU A 88 26.85 12.55 12.31
C LEU A 88 27.32 12.64 13.77
N ASP A 89 26.88 11.73 14.63
CA ASP A 89 27.30 11.68 16.03
C ASP A 89 28.82 11.54 16.15
N ASN A 90 29.44 10.68 15.34
CA ASN A 90 30.90 10.51 15.35
C ASN A 90 31.64 11.79 14.95
N VAL A 91 31.19 12.49 13.90
CA VAL A 91 31.81 13.76 13.47
C VAL A 91 31.68 14.85 14.55
N LEU A 92 30.54 14.90 15.25
CA LEU A 92 30.33 15.85 16.34
C LEU A 92 31.19 15.54 17.57
N LEU A 93 31.40 14.25 17.89
CA LEU A 93 32.26 13.83 18.99
C LEU A 93 33.74 14.09 18.69
N GLU A 94 34.18 13.84 17.45
CA GLU A 94 35.55 14.14 17.01
C GLU A 94 35.83 15.65 17.06
N SER A 95 34.92 16.48 16.52
CA SER A 95 35.08 17.95 16.54
C SER A 95 34.97 18.60 17.92
N GLY A 96 34.27 17.97 18.87
CA GLY A 96 34.18 18.43 20.27
C GLY A 96 35.39 18.06 21.14
N SER A 97 36.26 17.16 20.67
CA SER A 97 37.44 16.68 21.41
C SER A 97 38.73 17.48 21.15
N GLU A 98 38.69 18.49 20.27
CA GLU A 98 39.79 19.42 19.98
C GLU A 98 39.69 20.77 20.73
N SER A 99 38.84 20.90 21.75
CA SER A 99 38.70 22.12 22.60
C SER A 99 39.17 21.92 24.04
#